data_AF-A0A1I0BQP6-F1
#
_entry.id   AF-A0A1I0BQP6-F1
#
_cell.length_a   1.000
_cell.length_b   1.000
_cell.length_c   1.000
_cell.angle_alpha   90.00
_cell.angle_beta   90.00
_cell.angle_gamma   90.00
#
_symmetry.space_group_name_H-M   'P 1'
#
loop_
_entity.id
_entity.type
_entity.pdbx_description
1 polymer ?
#
loop_
_entity_poly.entity_id
_entity_poly.type
_entity_poly.pdbx_seq_one_letter_code
_entity_poly.pdbx_strand_id
1 'polypeptide(L)' 'MRSKKKVLRKSGWNWNAFFKSVFWYYKKGMTGKAVFMTLIIIATFFVGLIPVMIYCGANGNKDFYNFVMKNQIII' A
#
# COMPACT_ATOMS: atom_id res chain seq x y z
N MET A 1 -26.30 -13.63 7.79
CA MET A 1 -25.67 -12.57 6.96
C MET A 1 -24.40 -13.11 6.32
N ARG A 2 -24.36 -13.35 5.00
CA ARG A 2 -23.11 -13.74 4.31
C ARG A 2 -22.20 -12.51 4.26
N SER A 3 -21.15 -12.51 5.08
CA SER A 3 -20.07 -11.54 4.95
C SER A 3 -19.49 -11.64 3.54
N LYS A 4 -19.68 -10.59 2.73
CA LYS A 4 -19.09 -10.50 1.39
C LYS A 4 -17.57 -10.38 1.58
N LYS A 5 -16.86 -11.51 1.64
CA LYS A 5 -15.39 -11.53 1.58
C LYS A 5 -14.96 -10.70 0.38
N LYS A 6 -14.40 -9.51 0.61
CA LYS A 6 -13.86 -8.70 -0.48
C LYS A 6 -12.72 -9.48 -1.11
N VAL A 7 -12.88 -9.84 -2.38
CA VAL A 7 -11.81 -10.50 -3.16
C VAL A 7 -10.67 -9.48 -3.28
N LEU A 8 -9.60 -9.70 -2.53
CA LEU A 8 -8.41 -8.88 -2.62
C LEU A 8 -7.67 -9.20 -3.91
N ARG A 9 -7.36 -8.15 -4.68
CA ARG A 9 -6.47 -8.30 -5.84
C ARG A 9 -5.05 -8.53 -5.35
N LYS A 10 -4.45 -9.67 -5.73
CA LYS A 10 -3.06 -10.01 -5.41
C LYS A 10 -2.04 -9.27 -6.28
N SER A 11 -2.44 -8.83 -7.47
CA SER A 11 -1.57 -8.19 -8.45
C SER A 11 -2.32 -7.14 -9.30
N GLY A 12 -1.53 -6.37 -10.05
CA GLY A 12 -2.00 -5.33 -10.96
C GLY A 12 -1.95 -3.93 -10.35
N TRP A 13 -2.03 -2.94 -11.23
CA TRP A 13 -1.92 -1.53 -10.88
C TRP A 13 -3.08 -1.08 -9.96
N ASN A 14 -2.72 -0.42 -8.86
CA ASN A 14 -3.65 0.19 -7.93
C ASN A 14 -3.58 1.71 -8.04
N TRP A 15 -4.49 2.28 -8.82
CA TRP A 15 -4.61 3.73 -8.98
C TRP A 15 -4.76 4.47 -7.64
N ASN A 16 -5.51 3.90 -6.70
CA ASN A 16 -5.72 4.53 -5.40
C ASN A 16 -4.44 4.54 -4.55
N ALA A 17 -3.62 3.50 -4.65
CA ALA A 17 -2.30 3.45 -4.01
C ALA A 17 -1.27 4.34 -4.72
N PHE A 18 -1.39 4.54 -6.04
CA PHE A 18 -0.55 5.49 -6.79
C PHE A 18 -0.81 6.94 -6.37
N PHE A 19 -2.06 7.41 -6.47
CA PHE A 19 -2.42 8.80 -6.18
C PHE A 19 -2.26 9.15 -4.69
N LYS A 20 -2.59 8.21 -3.79
CA LYS A 20 -2.44 8.44 -2.34
C LYS A 20 -1.07 8.02 -1.83
N SER A 21 -0.24 7.39 -2.65
CA SER A 21 1.12 6.97 -2.32
C SER A 21 1.18 6.30 -0.93
N VAL A 22 2.10 6.78 -0.09
CA VAL A 22 2.29 6.34 1.29
C VAL A 22 1.04 6.50 2.16
N PHE A 23 0.20 7.51 1.91
CA PHE A 23 -1.03 7.73 2.68
C PHE A 23 -2.01 6.55 2.53
N TRP A 24 -1.99 5.87 1.40
CA TRP A 24 -2.76 4.63 1.21
C TRP A 24 -2.32 3.53 2.16
N TYR A 25 -1.00 3.40 2.39
CA TYR A 25 -0.44 2.40 3.30
C TYR A 25 -0.81 2.69 4.76
N TYR A 26 -0.74 3.96 5.19
CA TYR A 26 -1.22 4.36 6.52
C TYR A 26 -2.71 4.03 6.71
N LYS A 27 -3.57 4.35 5.72
CA LYS A 27 -5.01 4.05 5.80
C LYS A 27 -5.31 2.55 5.90
N LYS A 28 -4.43 1.68 5.42
CA LYS A 28 -4.57 0.22 5.48
C LYS A 28 -3.94 -0.41 6.72
N GLY A 29 -3.38 0.39 7.64
CA GLY A 29 -2.69 -0.12 8.83
C GLY A 29 -1.30 -0.70 8.53
N MET A 30 -0.76 -0.47 7.33
CA MET A 30 0.57 -0.95 6.92
C MET A 30 1.67 0.04 7.35
N THR A 31 1.66 0.45 8.62
CA THR A 31 2.48 1.56 9.15
C THR A 31 3.98 1.35 8.95
N GLY A 32 4.49 0.13 9.13
CA GLY A 32 5.92 -0.16 8.96
C GLY A 32 6.45 0.16 7.56
N LYS A 33 5.72 -0.26 6.51
CA LYS A 33 6.07 0.08 5.12
C LYS A 33 5.86 1.55 4.82
N ALA A 34 4.81 2.14 5.40
CA ALA A 34 4.50 3.55 5.21
C ALA A 34 5.64 4.44 5.74
N VAL A 35 6.13 4.18 6.96
CA VAL A 35 7.24 4.92 7.57
C VAL A 35 8.52 4.77 6.73
N PHE A 36 8.84 3.57 6.27
CA PHE A 36 10.02 3.33 5.42
C PHE A 36 9.96 4.16 4.12
N MET A 37 8.82 4.19 3.44
CA MET A 37 8.64 5.00 2.23
C MET A 37 8.68 6.50 2.53
N THR A 38 8.11 6.95 3.65
CA THR A 38 8.21 8.35 4.10
C THR A 38 9.66 8.74 4.34
N LEU A 39 10.45 7.88 4.99
CA LEU A 39 11.89 8.13 5.23
C LEU A 39 12.65 8.26 3.92
N ILE A 40 12.37 7.43 2.91
CA ILE A 40 12.97 7.56 1.58
C ILE A 40 12.62 8.91 0.95
N ILE A 41 11.35 9.33 1.03
CA ILE A 41 10.90 10.62 0.47
C ILE A 41 11.62 11.78 1.17
N ILE A 42 11.74 11.75 2.50
CA ILE A 42 12.42 12.80 3.27
C ILE A 42 13.91 12.81 2.96
N ALA A 43 14.57 11.64 2.95
CA ALA A 43 16.01 11.52 2.67
C ALA A 43 16.38 11.98 1.25
N THR A 44 15.45 11.89 0.30
CA THR A 44 15.65 12.31 -1.08
C THR A 44 15.12 13.72 -1.37
N PHE A 45 14.81 14.52 -0.34
CA PHE A 45 14.22 15.86 -0.51
C PHE A 45 13.02 15.89 -1.47
N PHE A 46 12.09 14.94 -1.31
CA PHE A 46 10.91 14.76 -2.15
C PHE A 46 11.16 14.35 -3.62
N VAL A 47 12.41 14.26 -4.09
CA VAL A 47 12.71 13.76 -5.44
C VAL A 47 12.29 12.29 -5.60
N GLY A 48 12.40 11.51 -4.52
CA GLY A 48 11.93 10.13 -4.47
C GLY A 48 10.40 9.95 -4.50
N LEU A 49 9.62 11.03 -4.54
CA LEU A 49 8.15 10.94 -4.51
C LEU A 49 7.60 10.18 -5.73
N ILE A 50 8.07 10.51 -6.94
CA ILE A 50 7.62 9.87 -8.18
C ILE A 50 7.91 8.36 -8.18
N PRO A 51 9.15 7.90 -7.94
CA PRO A 51 9.42 6.46 -7.90
C PRO A 51 8.67 5.74 -6.78
N VAL A 52 8.47 6.39 -5.61
CA VAL A 52 7.66 5.81 -4.52
C VAL A 52 6.19 5.70 -4.91
N MET A 53 5.63 6.69 -5.61
CA MET A 53 4.25 6.63 -6.13
C MET A 53 4.08 5.47 -7.11
N ILE A 54 5.02 5.31 -8.04
CA ILE A 54 5.02 4.19 -9.01
C ILE A 54 5.10 2.86 -8.28
N TYR A 55 5.99 2.74 -7.29
CA TYR A 55 6.08 1.54 -6.45
C TYR A 55 4.75 1.26 -5.74
N CYS A 56 4.12 2.27 -5.15
CA CYS A 56 2.82 2.14 -4.48
C CYS A 56 1.72 1.68 -5.45
N GLY A 57 1.72 2.21 -6.67
CA GLY A 57 0.79 1.81 -7.73
C GLY A 57 0.97 0.36 -8.17
N ALA A 58 2.21 -0.07 -8.41
CA ALA A 58 2.51 -1.42 -8.89
C ALA A 58 2.35 -2.49 -7.80
N ASN A 59 2.85 -2.21 -6.59
CA ASN A 59 2.96 -3.19 -5.51
C ASN A 59 1.91 -3.04 -4.41
N GLY A 60 1.12 -1.96 -4.36
CA GLY A 60 0.16 -1.72 -3.29
C GLY A 60 -0.87 -2.83 -3.09
N ASN A 61 -1.35 -3.42 -4.19
CA ASN A 61 -2.27 -4.57 -4.14
C ASN A 61 -1.62 -5.81 -3.52
N LYS A 62 -0.40 -6.14 -3.95
CA LYS A 62 0.36 -7.29 -3.45
C LYS A 62 0.71 -7.13 -1.97
N ASP A 63 1.10 -5.92 -1.58
CA ASP A 63 1.46 -5.59 -0.21
C ASP A 63 0.27 -5.67 0.73
N PHE A 64 -0.87 -5.14 0.32
CA PHE A 64 -2.10 -5.24 1.09
C PHE A 64 -2.62 -6.68 1.17
N TYR A 65 -2.54 -7.45 0.08
CA TYR A 65 -2.87 -8.87 0.10
C TYR A 65 -2.01 -9.64 1.10
N ASN A 66 -0.69 -9.47 1.03
CA ASN A 66 0.25 -10.13 1.95
C ASN A 66 0.03 -9.70 3.40
N PHE A 67 -0.25 -8.42 3.63
CA PHE A 67 -0.55 -7.90 4.97
C PHE A 67 -1.81 -8.53 5.57
N VAL A 68 -2.88 -8.63 4.78
CA VAL A 68 -4.14 -9.25 5.23
C VAL A 68 -3.96 -10.74 5.49
N MET A 69 -3.27 -11.45 4.61
CA MET A 69 -2.99 -12.88 4.79
C MET A 69 -2.10 -13.15 6.01
N LYS A 70 -1.07 -12.32 6.23
CA LYS A 70 -0.17 -12.44 7.38
C LYS A 70 -0.88 -12.18 8.71
N ASN A 71 -1.75 -11.19 8.74
CA ASN A 71 -2.44 -10.77 9.97
C ASN A 71 -3.83 -11.41 10.14
N GLN A 72 -4.21 -12.35 9.26
CA GLN A 72 -5.54 -12.99 9.21
C GLN A 72 -6.71 -11.99 9.35
N ILE A 73 -6.57 -10.81 8.75
CA ILE A 73 -7.57 -9.74 8.88
C ILE A 73 -8.83 -10.17 8.13
N ILE A 74 -9.94 -10.30 8.85
CA ILE A 74 -11.25 -10.54 8.27
C ILE A 74 -11.76 -9.19 7.76
N ILE A 75 -11.96 -9.07 6.44
CA ILE A 75 -12.42 -7.85 5.75
C ILE A 75 -13.92 -7.92 5.48
#